data_AF-A0A966D669-F1
#
_entry.id   AF-A0A966D669-F1
#
_cell.length_a   1.000
_cell.length_b   1.000
_cell.length_c   1.000
_cell.angle_alpha   90.00
_cell.angle_beta   90.00
_cell.angle_gamma   90.00
#
_symmetry.space_group_name_H-M   'P 1'
#
loop_
_entity.id
_entity.type
_entity.pdbx_description
1 polymer ?
#
loop_
_entity_poly.entity_id
_entity_poly.type
_entity_poly.pdbx_seq_one_letter_code
_entity_poly.pdbx_strand_id
1 'polypeptide(L)'
;MKIIEGMKRLRVIEKRMESQRGSITEYASKLSTEMPRFQTKDDQAKEVASLIQSNNDLCAEYMRIKRSIEYTNLKVTVELQGKAYSISDLLVIRRKLASMMIMTYRALNDTTAQNRLRNAPRFDGEYPKVEVLYEEREKLDNVRKWMDLSDSIDSRLEVINATTDLVEME
;
A
#
# COMPACT_ATOMS: atom_id res chain seq x y z
N MET A 1 -12.31 -2.79 17.39
CA MET A 1 -10.94 -2.35 17.04
C MET A 1 -11.05 -1.56 15.76
N LYS A 2 -10.53 -0.34 15.71
CA LYS A 2 -10.50 0.50 14.51
C LYS A 2 -9.41 0.03 13.54
N ILE A 3 -9.52 0.38 12.26
CA ILE A 3 -8.48 0.05 11.26
C ILE A 3 -7.10 0.54 11.72
N ILE A 4 -7.01 1.78 12.21
CA ILE A 4 -5.74 2.36 12.68
C ILE A 4 -5.15 1.59 13.87
N GLU A 5 -6.00 1.09 14.77
CA GLU A 5 -5.57 0.28 15.91
C GLU A 5 -5.05 -1.08 15.44
N GLY A 6 -5.75 -1.71 14.49
CA GLY A 6 -5.31 -2.94 13.85
C GLY A 6 -3.95 -2.78 13.17
N MET A 7 -3.75 -1.72 12.39
CA MET A 7 -2.47 -1.42 11.74
C MET A 7 -1.33 -1.22 12.76
N LYS A 8 -1.60 -0.51 13.87
CA LYS A 8 -0.62 -0.35 14.96
C LYS A 8 -0.32 -1.69 15.63
N ARG A 9 -1.34 -2.52 15.87
CA ARG A 9 -1.20 -3.86 16.49
C ARG A 9 -0.34 -4.79 15.62
N LEU A 10 -0.54 -4.81 14.30
CA LEU A 10 0.31 -5.58 13.38
C LEU A 10 1.80 -5.21 13.52
N ARG A 11 2.13 -3.91 13.56
CA ARG A 11 3.53 -3.44 13.77
C ARG A 11 4.09 -3.85 15.13
N VAL A 12 3.27 -3.87 16.18
CA VAL A 12 3.67 -4.32 17.52
C VAL A 12 3.94 -5.82 17.52
N ILE A 13 3.09 -6.60 16.85
CA ILE A 13 3.29 -8.05 16.68
C ILE A 13 4.61 -8.32 15.95
N GLU A 14 4.86 -7.67 14.81
CA GLU A 14 6.11 -7.81 14.04
C GLU A 14 7.35 -7.53 14.90
N LYS A 15 7.36 -6.43 15.66
CA LYS A 15 8.46 -6.09 16.57
C LYS A 15 8.66 -7.13 17.68
N ARG A 16 7.58 -7.69 18.23
CA ARG A 16 7.66 -8.74 19.26
C ARG A 16 8.24 -10.02 18.69
N MET A 17 7.75 -10.44 17.53
CA MET A 17 8.26 -11.65 16.86
C MET A 17 9.75 -11.53 16.53
N GLU A 18 10.18 -10.36 16.06
CA GLU A 18 11.59 -10.07 15.78
C GLU A 18 12.45 -10.10 17.04
N SER A 19 11.97 -9.53 18.15
CA SER A 19 12.64 -9.61 19.45
C SER A 19 12.76 -11.06 19.93
N GLN A 20 11.68 -11.84 19.82
CA GLN A 20 11.67 -13.25 20.21
C GLN A 20 12.59 -14.10 19.33
N ARG A 21 12.69 -13.79 18.04
CA ARG A 21 13.67 -14.40 17.12
C ARG A 21 15.10 -14.18 17.60
N GLY A 22 15.42 -12.98 18.10
CA GLY A 22 16.70 -12.68 18.75
C GLY A 22 16.98 -13.57 19.95
N SER A 23 16.04 -13.66 20.88
CA SER A 23 16.15 -14.53 22.08
C SER A 23 16.26 -16.01 21.72
N ILE A 24 15.47 -16.50 20.76
CA ILE A 24 15.56 -17.88 20.26
C ILE A 24 16.95 -18.13 19.68
N THR A 25 17.48 -17.21 18.88
CA THR A 25 18.83 -17.35 18.30
C THR A 25 19.90 -17.43 19.38
N GLU A 26 19.76 -16.64 20.45
CA GLU A 26 20.69 -16.65 21.58
C GLU A 26 20.61 -17.94 22.42
N TYR A 27 19.42 -18.52 22.57
CA TYR A 27 19.19 -19.62 23.53
C TYR A 27 19.00 -21.00 22.88
N ALA A 28 18.84 -21.10 21.56
CA ALA A 28 18.58 -22.35 20.86
C ALA A 28 19.75 -23.36 20.94
N SER A 29 20.97 -22.89 21.18
CA SER A 29 22.15 -23.73 21.27
C SER A 29 23.14 -23.21 22.31
N LYS A 30 23.94 -24.11 22.87
CA LYS A 30 25.09 -23.82 23.72
C LYS A 30 26.16 -24.89 23.54
N LEU A 31 27.40 -24.61 23.90
CA LEU A 31 28.42 -25.66 24.02
C LEU A 31 28.11 -26.56 25.22
N SER A 32 28.53 -27.83 25.17
CA SER A 32 28.33 -28.76 26.30
C SER A 32 29.04 -28.30 27.58
N THR A 33 30.15 -27.59 27.41
CA THR A 33 31.00 -27.03 28.48
C THR A 33 30.47 -25.71 29.06
N GLU A 34 29.55 -25.03 28.39
CA GLU A 34 28.97 -23.77 28.87
C GLU A 34 27.85 -24.01 29.89
N MET A 35 27.79 -23.18 30.93
CA MET A 35 26.62 -23.17 31.81
C MET A 35 25.39 -22.68 31.04
N PRO A 36 24.24 -23.36 31.14
CA PRO A 36 22.97 -22.87 30.59
C PRO A 36 22.63 -21.50 31.18
N ARG A 37 22.01 -20.63 30.38
CA ARG A 37 21.52 -19.33 30.89
C ARG A 37 20.34 -19.47 31.84
N PHE A 38 19.58 -20.56 31.70
CA PHE A 38 18.39 -20.85 32.50
C PHE A 38 18.64 -22.07 33.37
N GLN A 39 19.55 -21.99 34.36
CA GLN A 39 19.89 -23.02 35.36
C GLN A 39 20.29 -24.41 34.80
N THR A 40 19.39 -25.10 34.10
CA THR A 40 19.58 -26.41 33.47
C THR A 40 19.38 -26.35 31.95
N LYS A 41 19.84 -27.39 31.25
CA LYS A 41 19.57 -27.54 29.81
C LYS A 41 18.07 -27.66 29.52
N ASP A 42 17.34 -28.37 30.38
CA ASP A 42 15.91 -28.64 30.19
C ASP A 42 15.08 -27.36 30.37
N ASP A 43 15.45 -26.51 31.32
CA ASP A 43 14.76 -25.23 31.52
C ASP A 43 15.04 -24.25 30.37
N GLN A 44 16.27 -24.23 29.84
CA GLN A 44 16.57 -23.47 28.62
C GLN A 44 15.79 -24.00 27.41
N ALA A 45 15.63 -25.32 27.28
CA ALA A 45 14.81 -25.91 26.20
C ALA A 45 13.32 -25.56 26.35
N LYS A 46 12.78 -25.54 27.58
CA LYS A 46 11.41 -25.09 27.85
C LYS A 46 11.20 -23.61 27.50
N GLU A 47 12.17 -22.76 27.82
CA GLU A 47 12.10 -21.33 27.47
C GLU A 47 12.07 -21.14 25.95
N VAL A 48 12.95 -21.81 25.21
CA VAL A 48 12.95 -21.76 23.73
C VAL A 48 11.61 -22.26 23.18
N ALA A 49 11.06 -23.35 23.71
CA ALA A 49 9.75 -23.87 23.30
C ALA A 49 8.60 -22.88 23.58
N SER A 50 8.64 -22.21 24.73
CA SER A 50 7.68 -21.15 25.11
C SER A 50 7.74 -19.96 24.14
N LEU A 51 8.94 -19.51 23.79
CA LEU A 51 9.13 -18.43 22.81
C LEU A 51 8.61 -18.81 21.42
N ILE A 52 8.83 -20.06 20.99
CA ILE A 52 8.29 -20.57 19.72
C ILE A 52 6.76 -20.59 19.76
N GLN A 53 6.16 -21.09 20.83
CA GLN A 53 4.70 -21.10 20.97
C GLN A 53 4.13 -19.68 20.95
N SER A 54 4.73 -18.75 21.70
CA SER A 54 4.33 -17.35 21.68
C SER A 54 4.42 -16.74 20.29
N ASN A 55 5.43 -17.10 19.49
CA ASN A 55 5.56 -16.64 18.11
C ASN A 55 4.43 -17.19 17.21
N ASN A 56 4.05 -18.46 17.40
CA ASN A 56 2.93 -19.06 16.67
C ASN A 56 1.60 -18.37 16.99
N ASP A 57 1.35 -18.07 18.27
CA ASP A 57 0.15 -17.37 18.71
C ASP A 57 0.09 -15.94 18.14
N LEU A 58 1.23 -15.23 18.15
CA LEU A 58 1.38 -13.91 17.53
C LEU A 58 1.13 -13.96 16.02
N CYS A 59 1.61 -14.99 15.33
CA CYS A 59 1.37 -15.18 13.89
C CYS A 59 -0.13 -15.41 13.59
N ALA A 60 -0.82 -16.23 14.39
CA ALA A 60 -2.25 -16.45 14.25
C ALA A 60 -3.05 -15.16 14.49
N GLU A 61 -2.69 -14.37 15.52
CA GLU A 61 -3.29 -13.07 15.80
C GLU A 61 -3.06 -12.09 14.64
N TYR A 62 -1.84 -12.03 14.10
CA TYR A 62 -1.49 -11.20 12.94
C TYR A 62 -2.40 -11.53 11.76
N MET A 63 -2.52 -12.81 11.41
CA MET A 63 -3.33 -13.26 10.27
C MET A 63 -4.81 -12.96 10.47
N ARG A 64 -5.33 -13.05 11.70
CA ARG A 64 -6.71 -12.67 12.01
C ARG A 64 -6.94 -11.18 11.77
N ILE A 65 -6.13 -10.31 12.37
CA ILE A 65 -6.25 -8.85 12.24
C ILE A 65 -6.06 -8.42 10.78
N LYS A 66 -5.07 -8.99 10.09
CA LYS A 66 -4.77 -8.67 8.70
C LYS A 66 -5.93 -8.99 7.78
N ARG A 67 -6.55 -10.16 7.93
CA ARG A 67 -7.76 -10.55 7.17
C ARG A 67 -8.93 -9.62 7.45
N SER A 68 -9.19 -9.27 8.71
CA SER A 68 -10.24 -8.30 9.06
C SER A 68 -10.01 -6.94 8.41
N ILE A 69 -8.77 -6.43 8.39
CA ILE A 69 -8.43 -5.18 7.70
C ILE A 69 -8.71 -5.30 6.19
N GLU A 70 -8.28 -6.38 5.55
CA GLU A 70 -8.48 -6.57 4.11
C GLU A 70 -9.97 -6.69 3.75
N TYR A 71 -10.73 -7.46 4.53
CA TYR A 71 -12.16 -7.60 4.35
C TYR A 71 -12.89 -6.26 4.55
N THR A 72 -12.54 -5.52 5.61
CA THR A 72 -13.08 -4.17 5.86
C THR A 72 -12.77 -3.24 4.69
N ASN A 73 -11.54 -3.29 4.15
CA ASN A 73 -11.14 -2.44 3.04
C ASN A 73 -11.94 -2.71 1.76
N LEU A 74 -12.34 -3.96 1.54
CA LEU A 74 -13.17 -4.35 0.39
C LEU A 74 -14.64 -3.98 0.59
N LYS A 75 -15.16 -4.10 1.81
CA LYS A 75 -16.59 -3.93 2.11
C LYS A 75 -17.01 -2.48 2.34
N VAL A 76 -16.15 -1.69 2.97
CA VAL A 76 -16.49 -0.31 3.34
C VAL A 76 -16.29 0.61 2.13
N THR A 77 -17.36 1.31 1.77
CA THR A 77 -17.39 2.25 0.66
C THR A 77 -17.48 3.69 1.13
N VAL A 78 -16.89 4.61 0.37
CA VAL A 78 -16.91 6.05 0.61
C VAL A 78 -17.17 6.77 -0.70
N GLU A 79 -17.97 7.82 -0.63
CA GLU A 79 -18.26 8.68 -1.79
C GLU A 79 -17.17 9.76 -1.94
N LEU A 80 -16.57 9.83 -3.12
CA LEU A 80 -15.62 10.87 -3.53
C LEU A 80 -15.94 11.29 -4.98
N GLN A 81 -16.00 12.60 -5.23
CA GLN A 81 -16.33 13.18 -6.55
C GLN A 81 -17.61 12.57 -7.18
N GLY A 82 -18.65 12.31 -6.38
CA GLY A 82 -19.93 11.74 -6.84
C GLY A 82 -19.88 10.26 -7.24
N LYS A 83 -18.83 9.54 -6.85
CA LYS A 83 -18.71 8.09 -7.05
C LYS A 83 -18.40 7.38 -5.75
N ALA A 84 -19.02 6.22 -5.56
CA ALA A 84 -18.70 5.32 -4.46
C ALA A 84 -17.45 4.50 -4.78
N TYR A 85 -16.52 4.45 -3.82
CA TYR A 85 -15.29 3.67 -3.90
C TYR A 85 -15.12 2.83 -2.64
N SER A 86 -14.66 1.60 -2.75
CA SER A 86 -14.17 0.86 -1.59
C SER A 86 -12.84 1.47 -1.11
N ILE A 87 -12.49 1.28 0.17
CA ILE A 87 -11.15 1.67 0.67
C ILE A 87 -10.06 0.99 -0.17
N SER A 88 -10.28 -0.26 -0.60
CA SER A 88 -9.38 -1.00 -1.48
C SER A 88 -9.14 -0.25 -2.80
N ASP A 89 -10.18 0.25 -3.44
CA ASP A 89 -10.09 1.05 -4.68
C ASP A 89 -9.27 2.31 -4.44
N LEU A 90 -9.56 3.04 -3.36
CA LEU A 90 -8.85 4.27 -3.01
C LEU A 90 -7.36 4.02 -2.80
N LEU A 91 -6.99 2.92 -2.13
CA LEU A 91 -5.61 2.52 -1.93
C LEU A 91 -4.89 2.18 -3.24
N VAL A 92 -5.58 1.61 -4.23
CA VAL A 92 -5.02 1.31 -5.55
C VAL A 92 -4.88 2.58 -6.39
N ILE A 93 -5.89 3.46 -6.36
CA ILE A 93 -5.87 4.75 -7.05
C ILE A 93 -4.71 5.59 -6.55
N ARG A 94 -4.58 5.74 -5.23
CA ARG A 94 -3.50 6.51 -4.61
C ARG A 94 -2.12 5.96 -4.97
N ARG A 95 -1.93 4.63 -4.88
CA ARG A 95 -0.60 4.02 -5.07
C ARG A 95 -0.16 4.02 -6.53
N LYS A 96 -1.09 4.01 -7.49
CA LYS A 96 -0.75 3.73 -8.88
C LYS A 96 -1.61 4.48 -9.90
N LEU A 97 -2.94 4.31 -9.85
CA LEU A 97 -3.77 4.69 -10.99
C LEU A 97 -3.86 6.20 -11.20
N ALA A 98 -3.88 7.01 -10.15
CA ALA A 98 -3.92 8.46 -10.28
C ALA A 98 -2.71 8.98 -11.09
N SER A 99 -1.50 8.56 -10.71
CA SER A 99 -0.26 8.92 -11.43
C SER A 99 -0.29 8.46 -12.89
N MET A 100 -0.70 7.20 -13.14
CA MET A 100 -0.80 6.68 -14.50
C MET A 100 -1.77 7.49 -15.36
N MET A 101 -2.96 7.81 -14.84
CA MET A 101 -3.96 8.59 -15.58
C MET A 101 -3.48 10.02 -15.83
N ILE A 102 -2.84 10.67 -14.86
CA ILE A 102 -2.21 11.98 -15.05
C ILE A 102 -1.17 11.93 -16.17
N MET A 103 -0.32 10.89 -16.20
CA MET A 103 0.66 10.71 -17.28
C MET A 103 0.00 10.48 -18.63
N THR A 104 -1.11 9.73 -18.69
CA THR A 104 -1.88 9.52 -19.92
C THR A 104 -2.38 10.86 -20.49
N TYR A 105 -3.00 11.72 -19.68
CA TYR A 105 -3.46 13.03 -20.18
C TYR A 105 -2.31 13.97 -20.49
N ARG A 106 -1.19 13.92 -19.74
CA ARG A 106 0.02 14.71 -20.06
C ARG A 106 0.70 14.26 -21.37
N ALA A 107 0.50 13.01 -21.78
CA ALA A 107 0.99 12.50 -23.06
C ALA A 107 0.25 13.11 -24.26
N LEU A 108 -0.92 13.72 -24.05
CA LEU A 108 -1.60 14.55 -25.06
C LEU A 108 -0.81 15.85 -25.27
N ASN A 109 0.16 15.80 -26.17
CA ASN A 109 0.98 16.93 -26.56
C ASN A 109 1.45 16.77 -28.02
N ASP A 110 2.02 17.83 -28.57
CA ASP A 110 2.41 17.90 -29.98
C ASP A 110 3.92 17.69 -30.22
N THR A 111 4.70 17.44 -29.17
CA THR A 111 6.18 17.35 -29.21
C THR A 111 6.69 16.44 -30.34
N THR A 112 6.09 15.24 -30.47
CA THR A 112 6.48 14.27 -31.50
C THR A 112 6.14 14.74 -32.92
N ALA A 113 5.04 15.48 -33.10
CA ALA A 113 4.68 16.07 -34.38
C ALA A 113 5.60 17.24 -34.74
N GLN A 114 5.88 18.14 -33.77
CA GLN A 114 6.81 19.26 -33.92
C GLN A 114 8.22 18.80 -34.32
N ASN A 115 8.71 17.72 -33.71
CA ASN A 115 10.02 17.16 -34.06
C ASN A 115 10.06 16.59 -35.48
N ARG A 116 9.00 15.92 -35.93
CA ARG A 116 8.89 15.43 -37.31
C ARG A 116 8.77 16.56 -38.32
N LEU A 117 8.05 17.63 -37.97
CA LEU A 117 7.82 18.78 -38.84
C LEU A 117 9.13 19.44 -39.29
N ARG A 118 10.16 19.48 -38.42
CA ARG A 118 11.47 20.08 -38.72
C ARG A 118 12.14 19.53 -39.97
N ASN A 119 11.92 18.25 -40.27
CA ASN A 119 12.54 17.55 -41.40
C ASN A 119 11.49 17.12 -42.44
N ALA A 120 10.24 17.57 -42.32
CA ALA A 120 9.17 17.12 -43.19
C ALA A 120 9.27 17.82 -44.56
N PRO A 121 9.26 17.06 -45.68
CA PRO A 121 9.22 17.64 -47.01
C PRO A 121 7.87 18.31 -47.27
N ARG A 122 7.82 19.20 -48.26
CA ARG A 122 6.54 19.76 -48.72
C ARG A 122 5.64 18.65 -49.26
N PHE A 123 4.36 18.78 -49.01
CA PHE A 123 3.32 17.91 -49.56
C PHE A 123 2.36 18.78 -50.36
N ASP A 124 2.15 18.44 -51.64
CA ASP A 124 1.32 19.21 -52.57
C ASP A 124 1.68 20.71 -52.66
N GLY A 125 2.99 21.02 -52.61
CA GLY A 125 3.49 22.40 -52.67
C GLY A 125 3.39 23.19 -51.35
N GLU A 126 2.66 22.69 -50.35
CA GLU A 126 2.50 23.32 -49.03
C GLU A 126 3.48 22.77 -47.99
N TYR A 127 3.79 23.61 -46.99
CA TYR A 127 4.50 23.15 -45.80
C TYR A 127 3.52 22.41 -44.88
N PRO A 128 3.85 21.17 -44.45
CA PRO A 128 3.04 20.47 -43.47
C PRO A 128 2.88 21.30 -42.20
N LYS A 129 1.75 21.11 -41.50
CA LYS A 129 1.47 21.78 -40.22
C LYS A 129 1.16 20.72 -39.18
N VAL A 130 1.43 21.05 -37.92
CA VAL A 130 0.98 20.20 -36.80
C VAL A 130 -0.51 20.39 -36.62
N GLU A 131 -1.26 19.30 -36.68
CA GLU A 131 -2.67 19.24 -36.33
C GLU A 131 -2.81 18.57 -34.97
N VAL A 132 -3.51 19.24 -34.05
CA VAL A 132 -3.75 18.74 -32.70
C VAL A 132 -5.07 17.98 -32.69
N LEU A 133 -5.01 16.69 -32.34
CA LEU A 133 -6.16 15.77 -32.40
C LEU A 133 -6.86 15.59 -31.05
N TYR A 134 -6.77 16.58 -30.17
CA TYR A 134 -7.36 16.55 -28.84
C TYR A 134 -7.71 17.97 -28.37
N GLU A 135 -8.63 18.11 -27.41
CA GLU A 135 -8.97 19.40 -26.82
C GLU A 135 -8.09 19.70 -25.59
N GLU A 136 -7.34 20.80 -25.61
CA GLU A 136 -6.43 21.16 -24.50
C GLU A 136 -7.19 21.43 -23.19
N ARG A 137 -8.41 21.98 -23.28
CA ARG A 137 -9.28 22.19 -22.12
C ARG A 137 -9.65 20.86 -21.45
N GLU A 138 -10.14 19.90 -22.22
CA GLU A 138 -10.51 18.57 -21.70
C GLU A 138 -9.32 17.85 -21.06
N LYS A 139 -8.14 17.94 -21.68
CA LYS A 139 -6.88 17.44 -21.12
C LYS A 139 -6.59 18.05 -19.74
N LEU A 140 -6.61 19.38 -19.64
CA LEU A 140 -6.30 20.09 -18.39
C LEU A 140 -7.32 19.78 -17.29
N ASP A 141 -8.60 19.73 -17.65
CA ASP A 141 -9.69 19.39 -16.72
C ASP A 141 -9.53 17.97 -16.17
N ASN A 142 -9.16 17.00 -17.01
CA ASN A 142 -8.90 15.64 -16.56
C ASN A 142 -7.62 15.51 -15.72
N VAL A 143 -6.54 16.23 -16.06
CA VAL A 143 -5.34 16.27 -15.21
C VAL A 143 -5.69 16.78 -13.82
N ARG A 144 -6.42 17.89 -13.72
CA ARG A 144 -6.87 18.46 -12.43
C ARG A 144 -7.75 17.47 -11.68
N LYS A 145 -8.75 16.88 -12.33
CA LYS A 145 -9.65 15.89 -11.71
C LYS A 145 -8.90 14.76 -11.03
N TRP A 146 -7.88 14.19 -11.67
CA TRP A 146 -7.08 13.10 -11.09
C TRP A 146 -6.14 13.57 -9.99
N MET A 147 -5.59 14.78 -10.09
CA MET A 147 -4.82 15.40 -9.00
C MET A 147 -5.70 15.63 -7.77
N ASP A 148 -6.84 16.28 -7.94
CA ASP A 148 -7.79 16.57 -6.86
C ASP A 148 -8.32 15.28 -6.21
N LEU A 149 -8.58 14.24 -7.02
CA LEU A 149 -8.97 12.93 -6.50
C LEU A 149 -7.86 12.35 -5.63
N SER A 150 -6.62 12.34 -6.11
CA SER A 150 -5.47 11.83 -5.37
C SER A 150 -5.29 12.53 -4.03
N ASP A 151 -5.35 13.86 -4.02
CA ASP A 151 -5.19 14.65 -2.79
C ASP A 151 -6.34 14.41 -1.81
N SER A 152 -7.58 14.31 -2.31
CA SER A 152 -8.75 14.00 -1.48
C SER A 152 -8.68 12.62 -0.82
N ILE A 153 -8.04 11.65 -1.48
CA ILE A 153 -7.91 10.28 -0.96
C ILE A 153 -7.06 10.28 0.31
N ASP A 154 -5.98 11.05 0.39
CA ASP A 154 -5.09 11.02 1.54
C ASP A 154 -5.77 11.50 2.82
N SER A 155 -6.42 12.67 2.78
CA SER A 155 -7.18 13.19 3.91
C SER A 155 -8.32 12.26 4.29
N ARG A 156 -8.99 11.64 3.31
CA ARG A 156 -10.12 10.76 3.57
C ARG A 156 -9.69 9.44 4.19
N LEU A 157 -8.61 8.82 3.71
CA LEU A 157 -8.08 7.58 4.27
C LEU A 157 -7.63 7.73 5.72
N GLU A 158 -7.09 8.90 6.10
CA GLU A 158 -6.73 9.17 7.50
C GLU A 158 -7.97 9.10 8.42
N VAL A 159 -9.05 9.80 8.04
CA VAL A 159 -10.31 9.81 8.80
C VAL A 159 -10.94 8.42 8.82
N ILE A 160 -11.01 7.74 7.67
CA ILE A 160 -11.57 6.38 7.57
C ILE A 160 -10.82 5.44 8.51
N ASN A 161 -9.49 5.46 8.49
CA ASN A 161 -8.68 4.57 9.31
C ASN A 161 -8.92 4.81 10.81
N ALA A 162 -9.14 6.06 11.22
CA ALA A 162 -9.40 6.44 12.61
C ALA A 162 -10.81 6.08 13.09
N THR A 163 -11.81 6.14 12.20
CA THR A 163 -13.23 6.08 12.57
C THR A 163 -13.91 4.75 12.26
N THR A 164 -13.35 3.94 11.35
CA THR A 164 -13.96 2.69 10.88
C THR A 164 -13.55 1.51 11.76
N ASP A 165 -14.53 0.77 12.26
CA ASP A 165 -14.32 -0.49 12.96
C ASP A 165 -13.97 -1.62 11.98
N LEU A 166 -13.08 -2.51 12.43
CA LEU A 166 -12.79 -3.75 11.72
C LEU A 166 -14.03 -4.63 11.71
N VAL A 167 -14.39 -5.07 10.51
CA VAL A 167 -15.40 -6.10 10.30
C VAL A 167 -14.72 -7.46 10.41
N GLU A 168 -15.23 -8.33 11.28
CA GLU A 168 -14.75 -9.69 11.37
C GLU A 168 -15.23 -10.50 10.16
N MET A 169 -14.33 -11.33 9.64
CA MET A 169 -14.64 -12.26 8.56
C MET A 169 -15.10 -13.54 9.24
N GLU A 170 -16.39 -13.87 9.11
CA GLU A 170 -16.97 -15.15 9.56
C GLU A 170 -16.38 -16.34 8.80
#